data_AF-A0A3D4UZB8-F1
#
_entry.id   AF-A0A3D4UZB8-F1
#
_cell.length_a   1.000
_cell.length_b   1.000
_cell.length_c   1.000
_cell.angle_alpha   90.00
_cell.angle_beta   90.00
_cell.angle_gamma   90.00
#
_symmetry.space_group_name_H-M   'P 1'
#
loop_
_entity.id
_entity.type
_entity.pdbx_description
1 polymer ?
#
loop_
_entity_poly.entity_id
_entity_poly.type
_entity_poly.pdbx_seq_one_letter_code
_entity_poly.pdbx_strand_id
1 'polypeptide(L)'
;MALKKSQKSLKDWGKQKWRTKSGKPSSKTGERYLPTAAIKALTPAEYAATSRAKRKGSKAGKQHVAQPKKIAEKTRRFRSAKGGLARQAAIAINMKKRGVKPKGKKK
;
A
#
# COMPACT_ATOMS: atom_id res chain seq x y z
N MET A 1 -15.08 17.98 -19.52
CA MET A 1 -13.86 17.31 -20.03
C MET A 1 -13.56 16.03 -19.25
N ALA A 2 -13.18 14.95 -19.92
CA ALA A 2 -12.73 13.73 -19.23
C ALA A 2 -11.32 13.91 -18.65
N LEU A 3 -11.09 13.46 -17.41
CA LEU A 3 -9.77 13.56 -16.75
C LEU A 3 -8.70 12.74 -17.48
N LYS A 4 -7.52 13.34 -17.67
CA LYS A 4 -6.33 12.64 -18.17
C LYS A 4 -5.89 11.56 -17.17
N LYS A 5 -5.15 10.55 -17.66
CA LYS A 5 -4.70 9.40 -16.86
C LYS A 5 -3.91 9.80 -15.60
N SER A 6 -3.04 10.81 -15.72
CA SER A 6 -2.27 11.36 -14.59
C SER A 6 -3.19 12.01 -13.55
N GLN A 7 -4.16 12.81 -13.97
CA GLN A 7 -5.14 13.45 -13.09
C GLN A 7 -6.03 12.45 -12.37
N LYS A 8 -6.47 11.38 -13.05
CA LYS A 8 -7.19 10.25 -12.42
C LYS A 8 -6.34 9.60 -11.32
N SER A 9 -5.06 9.37 -11.62
CA SER A 9 -4.14 8.75 -10.68
C SER A 9 -3.86 9.64 -9.45
N LEU A 10 -3.71 10.95 -9.64
CA LEU A 10 -3.52 11.90 -8.55
C LEU A 10 -4.77 11.98 -7.66
N LYS A 11 -5.96 11.98 -8.26
CA LYS A 11 -7.24 11.94 -7.53
C LYS A 11 -7.36 10.67 -6.69
N ASP A 12 -6.97 9.51 -7.23
CA ASP A 12 -6.98 8.24 -6.49
C ASP A 12 -5.94 8.22 -5.36
N TRP A 13 -4.75 8.78 -5.60
CA TRP A 13 -3.70 8.91 -4.58
C TRP A 13 -4.15 9.83 -3.43
N GLY A 14 -4.75 10.99 -3.75
CA GLY A 14 -5.24 11.96 -2.76
C GLY A 14 -6.40 11.45 -1.91
N LYS A 15 -7.18 10.48 -2.40
CA LYS A 15 -8.25 9.81 -1.63
C LYS A 15 -7.72 8.80 -0.61
N GLN A 16 -6.46 8.39 -0.70
CA GLN A 16 -5.91 7.42 0.23
C GLN A 16 -5.71 8.05 1.61
N LYS A 17 -6.11 7.33 2.67
CA LYS A 17 -5.82 7.73 4.04
C LYS A 17 -4.43 7.25 4.43
N TRP A 18 -3.46 8.17 4.50
CA TRP A 18 -2.11 7.89 4.96
C TRP A 18 -1.99 8.09 6.47
N ARG A 19 -1.42 7.12 7.18
CA ARG A 19 -1.26 7.15 8.64
C ARG A 19 -0.20 6.17 9.12
N THR A 20 0.11 6.21 10.42
CA THR A 20 0.75 5.12 11.15
C THR A 20 -0.33 4.17 11.71
N LYS A 21 0.06 2.97 12.15
CA LYS A 21 -0.86 2.01 12.77
C LYS A 21 -1.41 2.58 14.08
N SER A 22 -0.54 3.15 14.92
CA SER A 22 -0.92 3.75 16.20
C SER A 22 -1.63 5.10 16.09
N GLY A 23 -1.57 5.78 14.94
CA GLY A 23 -2.05 7.15 14.79
C GLY A 23 -1.11 8.22 15.36
N LYS A 24 -0.02 7.81 16.05
CA LYS A 24 1.00 8.73 16.56
C LYS A 24 1.95 9.18 15.44
N PRO A 25 2.60 10.36 15.58
CA PRO A 25 3.58 10.84 14.61
C PRO A 25 4.71 9.85 14.37
N SER A 26 5.02 9.57 13.10
CA SER A 26 6.06 8.61 12.70
C SER A 26 7.47 9.04 13.12
N SER A 27 7.69 10.35 13.33
CA SER A 27 8.92 10.91 13.90
C SER A 27 9.15 10.48 15.35
N LYS A 28 8.08 10.38 16.14
CA LYS A 28 8.16 10.00 17.56
C LYS A 28 8.27 8.49 17.75
N THR A 29 7.49 7.71 17.00
CA THR A 29 7.41 6.25 17.22
C THR A 29 8.36 5.42 16.37
N GLY A 30 8.95 6.02 15.32
CA GLY A 30 9.70 5.30 14.31
C GLY A 30 8.83 4.33 13.47
N GLU A 31 7.50 4.43 13.56
CA GLU A 31 6.59 3.64 12.75
C GLU A 31 6.60 4.09 11.30
N ARG A 32 6.29 3.18 10.37
CA ARG A 32 6.30 3.51 8.95
C ARG A 32 4.98 4.15 8.52
N TYR A 33 5.09 5.27 7.81
CA TYR A 33 3.94 5.98 7.24
C TYR A 33 3.49 5.28 5.94
N LEU A 34 2.27 4.75 5.95
CA LEU A 34 1.73 3.91 4.88
C LEU A 34 0.25 4.24 4.65
N PRO A 35 -0.29 3.97 3.44
CA PRO A 35 -1.73 4.05 3.24
C PRO A 35 -2.44 3.00 4.10
N THR A 36 -3.61 3.35 4.64
CA THR A 36 -4.38 2.52 5.58
C THR A 36 -4.65 1.12 5.01
N ALA A 37 -4.91 1.02 3.70
CA ALA A 37 -5.09 -0.26 3.02
C ALA A 37 -3.84 -1.15 3.07
N ALA A 38 -2.64 -0.56 2.96
CA ALA A 38 -1.41 -1.32 3.10
C ALA A 38 -1.20 -1.79 4.54
N ILE A 39 -1.50 -0.95 5.55
CA ILE A 39 -1.40 -1.34 6.96
C ILE A 39 -2.30 -2.55 7.26
N LYS A 40 -3.53 -2.55 6.73
CA LYS A 40 -4.48 -3.66 6.88
C LYS A 40 -4.06 -4.95 6.15
N ALA A 41 -3.28 -4.82 5.08
CA ALA A 41 -2.79 -5.96 4.30
C ALA A 41 -1.51 -6.60 4.89
N LEU A 42 -0.87 -5.95 5.87
CA LEU A 42 0.29 -6.48 6.57
C LEU A 42 -0.13 -7.23 7.83
N THR A 43 0.53 -8.36 8.07
CA THR A 43 0.43 -9.01 9.38
C THR A 43 1.06 -8.14 10.46
N PRO A 44 0.68 -8.34 11.75
CA PRO A 44 1.32 -7.62 12.85
C PRO A 44 2.85 -7.78 12.87
N ALA A 45 3.35 -8.99 12.57
CA ALA A 45 4.78 -9.28 12.50
C ALA A 45 5.49 -8.52 11.37
N GLU A 46 4.88 -8.41 10.20
CA GLU A 46 5.44 -7.65 9.08
C GLU A 46 5.48 -6.15 9.37
N TYR A 47 4.40 -5.60 9.93
CA TYR A 47 4.38 -4.19 10.33
C TYR A 47 5.46 -3.88 11.39
N ALA A 48 5.64 -4.79 12.34
CA ALA A 48 6.70 -4.68 13.34
C ALA A 48 8.09 -4.76 12.69
N ALA A 49 8.33 -5.69 11.76
CA ALA A 49 9.60 -5.83 11.05
C ALA A 49 9.96 -4.57 10.23
N THR A 50 9.01 -3.97 9.50
CA THR A 50 9.28 -2.77 8.71
C THR A 50 9.52 -1.53 9.59
N SER A 51 8.87 -1.47 10.76
CA SER A 51 9.09 -0.42 11.76
C SER A 51 10.44 -0.58 12.46
N ARG A 52 10.84 -1.81 12.81
CA ARG A 52 12.19 -2.11 13.33
C ARG A 52 13.28 -1.71 12.34
N ALA A 53 13.10 -2.05 11.06
CA ALA A 53 14.04 -1.64 10.02
C ALA A 53 14.17 -0.11 9.94
N LYS A 54 13.02 0.61 9.96
CA LYS A 54 13.01 2.09 9.98
C LYS A 54 13.76 2.63 11.19
N ARG A 55 13.45 2.17 12.40
CA ARG A 55 14.13 2.61 13.64
C ARG A 55 15.63 2.37 13.58
N LYS A 56 16.07 1.20 13.13
CA LYS A 56 17.50 0.87 12.98
C LYS A 56 18.19 1.84 12.02
N GLY A 57 17.59 2.12 10.87
CA GLY A 57 18.17 3.04 9.89
C GLY A 57 18.16 4.50 10.35
N SER A 58 17.09 4.96 11.00
CA SER A 58 17.02 6.30 11.59
C SER A 58 18.04 6.49 12.71
N LYS A 59 18.23 5.49 13.58
CA LYS A 59 19.28 5.51 14.61
C LYS A 59 20.68 5.58 13.99
N ALA A 60 20.87 4.99 12.81
CA ALA A 60 22.10 5.06 12.05
C ALA A 60 22.25 6.34 11.19
N GLY A 61 21.43 7.37 11.41
CA GLY A 61 21.50 8.64 10.68
C GLY A 61 21.06 8.58 9.21
N LYS A 62 20.47 7.47 8.76
CA LYS A 62 20.06 7.32 7.36
C LYS A 62 18.80 8.15 7.08
N GLN A 63 18.89 9.09 6.14
CA GLN A 63 17.75 9.85 5.64
C GLN A 63 16.67 8.93 5.08
N HIS A 64 17.08 7.92 4.29
CA HIS A 64 16.17 6.95 3.68
C HIS A 64 16.48 5.52 4.13
N VAL A 65 15.43 4.79 4.53
CA VAL A 65 15.54 3.40 4.98
C VAL A 65 14.62 2.51 4.15
N ALA A 66 15.24 1.61 3.38
CA ALA A 66 14.54 0.63 2.58
C ALA A 66 13.62 -0.25 3.45
N GLN A 67 12.46 -0.61 2.89
CA GLN A 67 11.61 -1.64 3.49
C GLN A 67 12.21 -3.02 3.21
N PRO A 68 12.03 -4.00 4.12
CA PRO A 68 12.35 -5.39 3.81
C PRO A 68 11.68 -5.83 2.51
N LYS A 69 12.42 -6.48 1.60
CA LYS A 69 12.01 -6.70 0.20
C LYS A 69 10.60 -7.27 0.06
N LYS A 70 10.28 -8.36 0.79
CA LYS A 70 8.95 -9.01 0.80
C LYS A 70 7.81 -8.05 1.21
N ILE A 71 8.07 -7.15 2.15
CA ILE A 71 7.09 -6.14 2.62
C ILE A 71 6.98 -4.99 1.62
N ALA A 72 8.11 -4.59 1.03
CA ALA A 72 8.13 -3.56 -0.01
C ALA A 72 7.26 -3.98 -1.21
N GLU A 73 7.35 -5.23 -1.63
CA GLU A 73 6.55 -5.79 -2.72
C GLU A 73 5.04 -5.80 -2.42
N LYS A 74 4.65 -6.19 -1.20
CA LYS A 74 3.26 -6.14 -0.73
C LYS A 74 2.74 -4.70 -0.73
N THR A 75 3.49 -3.78 -0.12
CA THR A 75 3.07 -2.38 0.07
C THR A 75 3.11 -1.56 -1.23
N ARG A 76 3.99 -1.90 -2.19
CA ARG A 76 4.12 -1.23 -3.49
C ARG A 76 2.79 -1.12 -4.23
N ARG A 77 1.97 -2.18 -4.18
CA ARG A 77 0.67 -2.26 -4.85
C ARG A 77 -0.35 -1.22 -4.36
N PHE A 78 -0.16 -0.70 -3.16
CA PHE A 78 -1.04 0.30 -2.55
C PHE A 78 -0.54 1.73 -2.75
N ARG A 79 0.77 1.92 -3.01
CA ARG A 79 1.40 3.26 -3.13
C ARG A 79 1.31 3.86 -4.53
N SER A 80 1.10 3.06 -5.58
CA SER A 80 0.97 3.56 -6.94
C SER A 80 -0.40 4.19 -7.18
N ALA A 81 -0.41 5.34 -7.86
CA ALA A 81 -1.58 6.15 -8.19
C ALA A 81 -2.60 5.44 -9.11
N LYS A 82 -2.21 4.34 -9.77
CA LYS A 82 -3.13 3.27 -10.16
C LYS A 82 -3.18 2.28 -9.01
N GLY A 83 -4.33 2.08 -8.37
CA GLY A 83 -4.57 0.99 -7.41
C GLY A 83 -4.39 -0.40 -8.03
N GLY A 84 -3.14 -0.75 -8.36
CA GLY A 84 -2.77 -1.70 -9.42
C GLY A 84 -3.11 -3.16 -9.14
N LEU A 85 -3.50 -3.49 -7.91
CA LEU A 85 -4.07 -4.79 -7.57
C LEU A 85 -5.21 -4.70 -6.54
N ALA A 86 -5.36 -3.60 -5.78
CA ALA A 86 -6.48 -3.49 -4.84
C ALA A 86 -7.82 -3.33 -5.57
N ARG A 87 -7.85 -2.61 -6.72
CA ARG A 87 -9.05 -2.57 -7.57
C ARG A 87 -9.27 -3.90 -8.27
N GLN A 88 -8.21 -4.57 -8.75
CA GLN A 88 -8.34 -5.90 -9.37
C GLN A 88 -8.76 -6.99 -8.37
N ALA A 89 -8.26 -6.96 -7.14
CA ALA A 89 -8.61 -7.89 -6.08
C ALA A 89 -10.03 -7.62 -5.56
N ALA A 90 -10.42 -6.34 -5.37
CA ALA A 90 -11.79 -5.99 -5.03
C ALA A 90 -12.77 -6.35 -6.18
N ILE A 91 -12.39 -6.11 -7.43
CA ILE A 91 -13.15 -6.56 -8.61
C ILE A 91 -13.21 -8.09 -8.65
N ALA A 92 -12.12 -8.81 -8.44
CA ALA A 92 -12.09 -10.28 -8.47
C ALA A 92 -12.91 -10.90 -7.32
N ILE A 93 -12.84 -10.33 -6.11
CA ILE A 93 -13.67 -10.73 -4.96
C ILE A 93 -15.15 -10.47 -5.29
N ASN A 94 -15.47 -9.32 -5.91
CA ASN A 94 -16.84 -8.99 -6.30
C ASN A 94 -17.35 -9.85 -7.47
N MET A 95 -16.50 -10.19 -8.46
CA MET A 95 -16.82 -11.12 -9.55
C MET A 95 -17.06 -12.54 -9.02
N LYS A 96 -16.27 -12.99 -8.04
CA LYS A 96 -16.46 -14.28 -7.37
C LYS A 96 -17.75 -14.31 -6.54
N LYS A 97 -18.09 -13.23 -5.83
CA LYS A 97 -19.40 -13.08 -5.14
C LYS A 97 -20.59 -13.06 -6.11
N ARG A 98 -20.40 -12.55 -7.33
CA ARG A 98 -21.44 -12.48 -8.38
C ARG A 98 -21.49 -13.70 -9.30
N GLY A 99 -20.65 -14.72 -9.09
CA GLY A 99 -20.61 -15.94 -9.92
C GLY A 99 -20.11 -15.72 -11.35
N VAL A 100 -19.51 -14.57 -11.68
CA VAL A 100 -19.08 -14.24 -13.05
C VAL A 100 -17.64 -14.70 -13.28
N LYS A 101 -17.43 -15.71 -14.14
CA LYS A 101 -16.09 -16.16 -14.58
C LYS A 101 -15.48 -15.16 -15.58
N PRO A 102 -14.14 -14.95 -15.55
CA PRO A 102 -13.47 -14.13 -16.55
C PRO A 102 -13.60 -14.79 -17.93
N LYS A 103 -14.11 -14.06 -18.93
CA LYS A 103 -14.13 -14.53 -20.32
C LYS A 103 -12.69 -14.79 -20.77
N GLY A 104 -12.49 -15.98 -21.31
CA GLY A 104 -11.19 -16.56 -21.61
C GLY A 104 -10.27 -15.67 -22.45
N LYS A 105 -8.97 -15.79 -22.16
CA LYS A 105 -7.92 -15.41 -23.11
C LYS A 105 -8.19 -16.18 -24.41
N LYS A 106 -8.47 -15.48 -25.51
CA LYS A 106 -8.31 -16.06 -26.84
C LYS A 106 -6.82 -16.39 -27.02
N LYS A 107 -6.59 -17.59 -27.55
CA LYS A 107 -5.28 -18.14 -27.92
C LYS A 107 -4.49 -17.16 -28.78
#